data_AF-A0A8R1TRX2-F1
#
_entry.id   AF-A0A8R1TRX2-F1
#
_cell.length_a   1.000
_cell.length_b   1.000
_cell.length_c   1.000
_cell.angle_alpha   90.00
_cell.angle_beta   90.00
_cell.angle_gamma   90.00
#
_symmetry.space_group_name_H-M   'P 1'
#
loop_
_entity.id
_entity.type
_entity.pdbx_description
1 polymer ?
#
loop_
_entity_poly.entity_id
_entity_poly.type
_entity_poly.pdbx_seq_one_letter_code
_entity_poly.pdbx_strand_id
1 'polypeptide(L)'
;MSISSKAMSVMNFFVNDVLERTTAQASLLANYNKRYTISSREIQMAVRVIPSGGLAKYVASEGTKAIRKYANSKFFKRLCLECRSA
;
A
#
# COMPACT_ATOMS: atom_id res chain seq x y z
N MET A 1 2.80 14.02 -22.56
CA MET A 1 2.88 12.69 -23.19
C MET A 1 1.49 12.07 -23.15
N SER A 2 0.99 11.55 -24.26
CA SER A 2 -0.29 10.83 -24.31
C SER A 2 -0.01 9.33 -24.28
N ILE A 3 -0.76 8.59 -23.46
CA ILE A 3 -0.69 7.12 -23.41
C ILE A 3 -1.80 6.54 -24.29
N SER A 4 -1.50 5.49 -25.07
CA SER A 4 -2.53 4.82 -25.87
C SER A 4 -3.48 4.02 -24.98
N SER A 5 -4.71 3.79 -25.42
CA SER A 5 -5.69 2.96 -24.70
C SER A 5 -5.16 1.55 -24.41
N LYS A 6 -4.44 0.96 -25.37
CA LYS A 6 -3.76 -0.34 -25.19
C LYS A 6 -2.68 -0.27 -24.12
N ALA A 7 -1.83 0.76 -24.13
CA ALA A 7 -0.80 0.94 -23.11
C ALA A 7 -1.42 1.18 -21.71
N MET A 8 -2.53 1.92 -21.63
CA MET A 8 -3.25 2.12 -20.37
C MET A 8 -3.81 0.81 -19.82
N SER A 9 -4.35 -0.07 -20.69
CA SER A 9 -4.81 -1.41 -20.29
C SER A 9 -3.67 -2.27 -19.73
N VAL A 10 -2.51 -2.26 -20.39
CA VAL A 10 -1.31 -2.97 -19.90
C VAL A 10 -0.88 -2.44 -18.53
N MET A 11 -0.89 -1.11 -18.33
CA MET A 11 -0.57 -0.50 -17.03
C MET A 11 -1.57 -0.89 -15.94
N ASN A 12 -2.86 -0.97 -16.26
CA ASN A 12 -3.88 -1.42 -15.31
C ASN A 12 -3.65 -2.89 -14.88
N PHE A 13 -3.35 -3.78 -15.83
CA PHE A 13 -2.99 -5.16 -15.52
C PHE A 13 -1.73 -5.26 -14.66
N PHE A 14 -0.71 -4.45 -14.95
CA PHE A 14 0.51 -4.41 -14.15
C PHE A 14 0.22 -4.00 -12.69
N VAL A 15 -0.60 -2.97 -12.48
CA VAL A 15 -1.00 -2.55 -11.13
C VAL A 15 -1.78 -3.65 -10.41
N ASN A 16 -2.68 -4.35 -11.10
CA ASN A 16 -3.46 -5.44 -10.52
C ASN A 16 -2.58 -6.64 -10.13
N ASP A 17 -1.63 -7.07 -10.97
CA ASP A 17 -0.69 -8.16 -10.66
C ASP A 17 0.17 -7.82 -9.43
N VAL A 18 0.70 -6.59 -9.36
CA VAL A 18 1.48 -6.15 -8.19
C VAL A 18 0.62 -6.09 -6.93
N LEU A 19 -0.63 -5.63 -7.05
CA LEU A 19 -1.56 -5.54 -5.94
C LEU A 19 -1.91 -6.94 -5.41
N GLU A 20 -2.25 -7.89 -6.28
CA GLU A 20 -2.59 -9.26 -5.91
C GLU A 20 -1.44 -9.95 -5.18
N ARG A 21 -0.21 -9.81 -5.70
CA ARG A 21 0.99 -10.33 -5.01
C ARG A 21 1.18 -9.68 -3.64
N THR A 22 0.96 -8.36 -3.54
CA THR A 22 1.13 -7.61 -2.29
C THR A 22 0.10 -7.98 -1.24
N THR A 23 -1.17 -8.08 -1.62
CA THR A 23 -2.26 -8.43 -0.71
C THR A 23 -2.15 -9.88 -0.24
N ALA A 24 -1.78 -10.81 -1.13
CA ALA A 24 -1.53 -12.20 -0.76
C ALA A 24 -0.40 -12.32 0.28
N GLN A 25 0.73 -11.65 0.05
CA GLN A 25 1.85 -11.63 1.00
C GLN A 25 1.49 -10.94 2.32
N ALA A 26 0.76 -9.82 2.27
CA ALA A 26 0.33 -9.12 3.48
C ALA A 26 -0.67 -9.93 4.31
N SER A 27 -1.59 -10.65 3.65
CA SER A 27 -2.53 -11.58 4.28
C SER A 27 -1.80 -12.74 4.96
N LEU A 28 -0.83 -13.34 4.27
CA LEU A 28 0.04 -14.37 4.82
C LEU A 28 0.81 -13.88 6.07
N LEU A 29 1.38 -12.67 6.03
CA LEU A 29 2.05 -12.06 7.18
C LEU A 29 1.09 -11.74 8.36
N ALA A 30 -0.14 -11.32 8.08
CA ALA A 30 -1.15 -11.10 9.12
C ALA A 30 -1.53 -12.43 9.80
N ASN A 31 -1.73 -13.47 9.00
CA ASN A 31 -2.03 -14.83 9.47
C ASN A 31 -0.89 -15.42 10.30
N TYR A 32 0.37 -15.24 9.88
CA TYR A 32 1.53 -15.66 10.69
C TYR A 32 1.57 -14.99 12.06
N ASN A 33 1.14 -13.72 12.14
CA ASN A 33 1.06 -12.97 13.38
C ASN A 33 -0.26 -13.18 14.16
N LYS A 34 -1.13 -14.10 13.72
CA LYS A 34 -2.47 -14.37 14.28
C LYS A 34 -3.34 -13.11 14.38
N ARG A 35 -3.24 -12.23 13.38
CA ARG A 35 -4.02 -10.99 13.30
C ARG A 35 -5.08 -11.11 12.22
N TYR A 36 -6.31 -10.68 12.54
CA TYR A 36 -7.40 -10.55 11.57
C TYR A 36 -7.33 -9.24 10.76
N THR A 37 -6.53 -8.28 11.22
CA THR A 37 -6.38 -6.96 10.60
C THR A 37 -5.03 -6.86 9.91
N ILE A 38 -5.03 -6.59 8.60
CA ILE A 38 -3.84 -6.22 7.84
C ILE A 38 -3.52 -4.75 8.13
N SER A 39 -2.41 -4.49 8.81
CA SER A 39 -1.95 -3.12 9.08
C SER A 39 -0.97 -2.65 8.02
N SER A 40 -0.61 -1.36 8.07
CA SER A 40 0.43 -0.80 7.21
C SER A 40 1.78 -1.49 7.39
N ARG A 41 2.02 -2.19 8.51
CA ARG A 41 3.24 -2.97 8.75
C ARG A 41 3.31 -4.20 7.84
N GLU A 42 2.25 -4.99 7.76
CA GLU A 42 2.22 -6.19 6.91
C GLU A 42 2.36 -5.79 5.43
N ILE A 43 1.72 -4.69 5.01
CA ILE A 43 1.89 -4.14 3.65
C ILE A 43 3.33 -3.69 3.40
N GLN A 44 3.95 -2.94 4.32
CA GLN A 44 5.35 -2.51 4.18
C GLN A 44 6.32 -3.69 4.12
N MET A 45 6.05 -4.76 4.86
CA MET A 45 6.83 -5.99 4.81
C MET A 45 6.62 -6.74 3.49
N ALA A 46 5.37 -6.91 3.04
CA ALA A 46 5.04 -7.55 1.78
C ALA A 46 5.71 -6.86 0.57
N VAL A 47 5.67 -5.52 0.55
CA VAL A 47 6.28 -4.71 -0.51
C VAL A 47 7.82 -4.75 -0.47
N ARG A 48 8.46 -5.24 0.59
CA ARG A 48 9.91 -5.51 0.58
C ARG A 48 10.26 -6.84 -0.08
N VAL A 49 9.31 -7.78 -0.15
CA VAL A 49 9.51 -9.14 -0.69
C VAL A 49 9.29 -9.19 -2.20
N ILE A 50 8.32 -8.41 -2.72
CA ILE A 50 7.85 -8.51 -4.11
C ILE A 50 8.79 -7.87 -5.15
N PRO A 51 9.30 -6.64 -4.97
CA PRO A 51 10.04 -5.97 -6.01
C PRO A 51 11.49 -6.48 -6.11
N SER A 52 11.83 -7.07 -7.26
CA SER A 52 13.21 -7.37 -7.65
C SER A 52 13.99 -6.08 -8.00
N GLY A 53 15.32 -6.08 -7.83
CA GLY A 53 16.18 -5.02 -8.38
C GLY A 53 16.31 -3.73 -7.56
N GLY A 54 16.45 -3.82 -6.24
CA GLY A 54 16.83 -2.67 -5.39
C GLY A 54 15.72 -1.63 -5.12
N LEU A 55 14.54 -1.80 -5.73
CA LEU A 55 13.41 -0.87 -5.59
C LEU A 55 12.80 -0.87 -4.19
N ALA A 56 13.02 -1.90 -3.37
CA ALA A 56 12.44 -2.03 -2.04
C ALA A 56 12.66 -0.79 -1.14
N LYS A 57 13.83 -0.14 -1.22
CA LYS A 57 14.12 1.08 -0.45
C LYS A 57 13.27 2.27 -0.91
N TYR A 58 13.13 2.44 -2.22
CA TYR A 58 12.34 3.52 -2.81
C TYR A 58 10.86 3.33 -2.48
N VAL A 59 10.31 2.13 -2.69
CA VAL A 59 8.89 1.86 -2.44
C VAL A 59 8.55 1.99 -0.95
N ALA A 60 9.41 1.51 -0.05
CA ALA A 60 9.23 1.71 1.39
C ALA A 60 9.22 3.20 1.76
N SER A 61 10.15 3.99 1.22
CA SER A 61 10.22 5.44 1.44
C SER A 61 8.96 6.15 0.94
N GLU A 62 8.52 5.87 -0.30
CA GLU A 62 7.31 6.45 -0.86
C GLU A 62 6.04 6.05 -0.09
N GLY A 63 5.95 4.79 0.34
CA GLY A 63 4.87 4.32 1.22
C GLY A 63 4.81 5.09 2.54
N THR A 64 5.95 5.27 3.23
CA THR A 64 6.00 6.05 4.48
C THR A 64 5.69 7.54 4.26
N LYS A 65 6.10 8.13 3.13
CA LYS A 65 5.73 9.50 2.78
C LYS A 65 4.22 9.64 2.55
N ALA A 66 3.60 8.69 1.84
CA ALA A 66 2.16 8.67 1.60
C ALA A 66 1.36 8.57 2.91
N ILE A 67 1.77 7.66 3.82
CA ILE A 67 1.14 7.54 5.14
C ILE A 67 1.23 8.85 5.93
N ARG A 68 2.40 9.52 5.93
CA ARG A 68 2.58 10.82 6.60
C ARG A 68 1.70 11.92 5.99
N LYS A 69 1.59 11.97 4.66
CA LYS A 69 0.70 12.94 3.98
C LYS A 69 -0.76 12.68 4.34
N TYR A 70 -1.18 11.42 4.33
CA TYR A 70 -2.53 11.03 4.69
C TYR A 70 -2.86 11.39 6.15
N ALA A 71 -1.96 11.07 7.09
CA ALA A 71 -2.11 11.41 8.51
C ALA A 71 -2.20 12.93 8.77
N ASN A 72 -1.51 13.73 7.95
CA ASN A 72 -1.55 15.20 8.04
C ASN A 72 -2.73 15.83 7.28
N SER A 73 -3.47 15.05 6.50
CA SER A 73 -4.59 15.57 5.71
C SER A 73 -5.72 16.08 6.61
N LYS A 74 -6.45 17.10 6.14
CA LYS A 74 -7.64 17.62 6.84
C LYS A 74 -8.67 16.51 7.08
N PHE A 75 -8.80 15.59 6.13
CA PHE A 75 -9.70 14.45 6.21
C PHE A 75 -9.36 13.55 7.40
N PHE A 76 -8.10 13.10 7.52
CA PHE A 76 -7.70 12.24 8.62
C PHE A 76 -7.84 12.92 9.99
N LYS A 77 -7.47 14.20 10.10
CA LYS A 77 -7.66 14.97 11.33
C LYS A 77 -9.13 15.07 11.74
N ARG A 78 -10.02 15.31 10.77
CA ARG A 78 -11.47 15.34 11.00
C ARG A 78 -11.98 13.97 11.46
N LEU A 79 -11.59 12.90 10.78
CA LEU A 79 -11.96 11.53 11.15
C LEU A 79 -11.49 11.19 12.59
N CYS A 80 -10.26 11.55 12.95
CA CYS A 80 -9.76 11.35 14.31
C CYS A 80 -10.52 12.16 15.38
N LEU A 81 -10.99 13.37 15.05
CA LEU A 81 -11.82 14.15 15.96
C LEU A 81 -13.20 13.50 16.12
N GLU A 82 -13.81 13.06 15.02
CA GLU A 82 -15.09 12.35 15.02
C GLU A 82 -15.01 11.04 15.83
N CYS A 83 -13.92 10.27 15.70
CA CYS A 83 -13.70 9.07 16.50
C CYS A 83 -13.39 9.32 17.98
N ARG A 84 -12.96 10.54 18.38
CA ARG A 84 -12.76 10.90 19.80
C ARG A 84 -14.05 11.34 20.49
N SER A 85 -15.07 11.71 19.72
CA SER A 85 -16.36 12.17 20.21
C SER A 85 -17.41 11.04 20.31
N ALA A 86 -17.11 9.87 19.75
CA ALA A 86 -17.91 8.65 19.88
C ALA A 86 -17.38 7.77 21.01
#